data_AF-A0A844FQ54-F1
#
_entry.id   AF-A0A844FQ54-F1
#
_cell.length_a   1.000
_cell.length_b   1.000
_cell.length_c   1.000
_cell.angle_alpha   90.00
_cell.angle_beta   90.00
_cell.angle_gamma   90.00
#
_symmetry.space_group_name_H-M   'P 1'
#
loop_
_entity.id
_entity.type
_entity.pdbx_description
1 polymer ?
#
loop_
_entity_poly.entity_id
_entity_poly.type
_entity_poly.pdbx_seq_one_letter_code
_entity_poly.pdbx_strand_id
1 'polypeptide(L)'
;MNNLGEEIRKKRLEKGLTIDDLSKRTMLSPAVLKDIENGAFDRYEGDETYVKMYLKKISDALDMDREEVTKSYIALTEEIKQEELAEAAKEAEEEGEARAEKKSVKLEKPQFTKKASVYEDKSHIKIIRVVIALLIVALIAVLIFIAVVSTHKSIETKNYTKTSDNVTGDVKTKKDKEKEEAEKKKKASETTQETPKVAAVTFSKNANYNYNFALTDTSAETFTFKVEFVTRAWAQLQVNGKVDTDFEARVYQAGESATVTLKSADVRNMRFSNGASKGAKYYINDVQVPLTDEETNNANLTRVRFTKVASIDASQAVTNNQSPTTTQAANTSTKKSTTDNGNNN
;
A
#
# COMPACT_ATOMS: atom_id res chain seq x y z
N MET A 1 -2.15 8.97 -35.23
CA MET A 1 -2.16 8.79 -33.77
C MET A 1 -1.56 10.02 -33.15
N ASN A 2 -2.35 10.79 -32.41
CA ASN A 2 -1.86 11.97 -31.68
C ASN A 2 -1.12 11.46 -30.44
N ASN A 3 0.22 11.47 -30.45
CA ASN A 3 1.00 11.07 -29.30
C ASN A 3 0.99 12.19 -28.26
N LEU A 4 0.06 12.09 -27.31
CA LEU A 4 -0.11 13.04 -26.21
C LEU A 4 1.21 13.28 -25.44
N GLY A 5 2.03 12.23 -25.28
CA GLY A 5 3.33 12.34 -24.61
C GLY A 5 4.32 13.21 -25.37
N GLU A 6 4.38 13.07 -26.69
CA GLU A 6 5.23 13.92 -27.55
C GLU A 6 4.80 15.38 -27.54
N GLU A 7 3.49 15.64 -27.51
CA GLU A 7 2.96 16.99 -27.43
C GLU A 7 3.36 17.68 -26.11
N ILE A 8 3.21 16.97 -24.99
CA ILE A 8 3.64 17.42 -23.66
C ILE A 8 5.15 17.69 -23.66
N ARG A 9 5.95 16.77 -24.22
CA ARG A 9 7.41 16.92 -24.33
C ARG A 9 7.78 18.15 -25.15
N LYS A 10 7.14 18.35 -26.29
CA LYS A 10 7.35 19.52 -27.16
C LYS A 10 7.05 20.81 -26.42
N LYS A 11 5.91 20.88 -25.73
CA LYS A 11 5.51 22.06 -24.93
C LYS A 11 6.48 22.34 -23.78
N ARG A 12 7.00 21.31 -23.11
CA ARG A 12 8.04 21.47 -22.09
C ARG A 12 9.32 22.08 -22.68
N LEU A 13 9.76 21.58 -23.84
CA LEU A 13 10.96 22.07 -24.52
C LEU A 13 10.78 23.51 -25.06
N GLU A 14 9.60 23.86 -25.59
CA GLU A 14 9.25 25.22 -26.01
C GLU A 14 9.36 26.23 -24.85
N LYS A 15 9.01 25.80 -23.64
CA LYS A 15 9.16 26.59 -22.40
C LYS A 15 10.57 26.58 -21.81
N GLY A 16 11.53 25.87 -22.42
CA GLY A 16 12.90 25.75 -21.94
C GLY A 16 13.02 25.02 -20.60
N LEU A 17 12.05 24.18 -20.23
CA LEU A 17 12.05 23.48 -18.95
C LEU A 17 12.76 22.14 -19.05
N THR A 18 13.62 21.82 -18.09
CA THR A 18 14.11 20.45 -17.91
C THR A 18 13.02 19.57 -17.29
N ILE A 19 13.20 18.25 -17.33
CA ILE A 19 12.31 17.32 -16.59
C ILE A 19 12.31 17.64 -15.10
N ASP A 20 13.45 18.02 -14.52
CA ASP A 20 13.56 18.35 -13.10
C ASP A 20 12.84 19.67 -12.77
N ASP A 21 12.83 20.64 -13.68
CA ASP A 21 12.08 21.89 -13.51
C ASP A 21 10.57 21.64 -13.58
N LEU A 22 10.12 20.82 -14.52
CA LEU A 22 8.72 20.42 -14.62
C LEU A 22 8.31 19.60 -13.39
N SER A 23 9.20 18.74 -12.87
CA SER A 23 9.00 17.96 -11.64
C SER A 23 8.76 18.87 -10.43
N LYS A 24 9.62 19.88 -10.23
CA LYS A 24 9.45 20.85 -9.14
C LYS A 24 8.15 21.66 -9.24
N ARG A 25 7.73 22.04 -10.45
CA ARG A 25 6.49 22.80 -10.67
C ARG A 25 5.24 21.97 -10.42
N THR A 26 5.25 20.72 -10.87
CA THR A 26 4.08 19.83 -10.81
C THR A 26 4.02 18.97 -9.54
N MET A 27 5.12 18.90 -8.78
CA MET A 27 5.31 17.97 -7.67
C MET A 27 5.14 16.51 -8.09
N LEU A 28 5.46 16.19 -9.35
CA LEU A 28 5.49 14.84 -9.90
C LEU A 28 6.93 14.35 -9.94
N SER A 29 7.13 13.05 -9.76
CA SER A 29 8.50 12.50 -9.85
C SER A 29 9.03 12.60 -11.29
N PRO A 30 10.35 12.78 -11.48
CA PRO A 30 10.96 12.77 -12.81
C PRO A 30 10.67 11.49 -13.61
N ALA A 31 10.48 10.35 -12.92
CA ALA A 31 10.12 9.09 -13.56
C ALA A 31 8.72 9.14 -14.17
N VAL A 32 7.73 9.62 -13.42
CA VAL A 32 6.34 9.77 -13.89
C VAL A 32 6.28 10.73 -15.09
N LEU A 33 7.02 11.85 -15.06
CA LEU A 33 7.07 12.77 -16.19
C LEU A 33 7.68 12.13 -17.44
N LYS A 34 8.73 11.32 -17.28
CA LYS A 34 9.32 10.58 -18.40
C LYS A 34 8.37 9.54 -18.97
N ASP A 35 7.64 8.82 -18.12
CA ASP A 35 6.68 7.82 -18.58
C ASP A 35 5.56 8.49 -19.39
N ILE A 36 5.03 9.63 -18.91
CA ILE A 36 4.01 10.40 -19.62
C ILE A 36 4.55 10.93 -20.96
N GLU A 37 5.75 11.53 -20.99
CA GLU A 37 6.35 12.03 -22.23
C GLU A 37 6.71 10.93 -23.24
N ASN A 38 6.95 9.71 -22.76
CA ASN A 38 7.22 8.54 -23.61
C ASN A 38 5.94 7.78 -24.00
N GLY A 39 4.76 8.22 -23.53
CA GLY A 39 3.50 7.54 -23.79
C GLY A 39 3.37 6.17 -23.11
N ALA A 40 4.14 5.89 -22.06
CA ALA A 40 4.13 4.61 -21.34
C ALA A 40 2.93 4.50 -20.37
N PHE A 41 1.72 4.67 -20.91
CA PHE A 41 0.48 4.70 -20.14
C PHE A 41 0.07 3.32 -19.60
N ASP A 42 0.47 2.24 -20.27
CA ASP A 42 0.19 0.83 -19.89
C ASP A 42 0.69 0.51 -18.47
N ARG A 43 1.77 1.17 -18.03
CA ARG A 43 2.30 1.03 -16.65
C ARG A 43 1.32 1.52 -15.57
N TYR A 44 0.30 2.26 -15.96
CA TYR A 44 -0.70 2.86 -15.08
C TYR A 44 -2.09 2.25 -15.29
N GLU A 45 -2.19 1.07 -15.92
CA GLU A 45 -3.43 0.31 -15.99
C GLU A 45 -4.02 0.08 -14.59
N GLY A 46 -5.32 0.36 -14.44
CA GLY A 46 -6.00 0.36 -13.14
C GLY A 46 -5.84 1.65 -12.31
N ASP A 47 -4.90 2.52 -12.68
CA ASP A 47 -4.61 3.80 -12.00
C ASP A 47 -4.94 5.04 -12.85
N GLU A 48 -5.88 4.93 -13.79
CA GLU A 48 -6.28 6.02 -14.72
C GLU A 48 -6.66 7.34 -14.02
N THR A 49 -7.21 7.26 -12.81
CA THR A 49 -7.56 8.45 -12.01
C THR A 49 -6.32 9.27 -11.64
N TYR A 50 -5.20 8.59 -11.35
CA TYR A 50 -3.93 9.25 -11.04
C TYR A 50 -3.30 9.84 -12.30
N VAL A 51 -3.34 9.13 -13.43
CA VAL A 51 -2.84 9.65 -14.71
C VAL A 51 -3.59 10.92 -15.12
N LYS A 52 -4.93 10.92 -15.01
CA LYS A 52 -5.75 12.12 -15.25
C LYS A 52 -5.34 13.28 -14.34
N MET A 53 -5.05 13.03 -13.07
CA MET A 53 -4.56 14.07 -12.16
C MET A 53 -3.16 14.57 -12.59
N TYR A 54 -2.25 13.69 -13.00
CA TYR A 54 -0.92 14.06 -13.45
C TYR A 54 -0.97 14.95 -14.70
N LEU A 55 -1.77 14.55 -15.68
CA LEU A 55 -2.00 15.32 -16.91
C LEU A 55 -2.54 16.70 -16.60
N LYS A 56 -3.51 16.84 -15.67
CA LYS A 56 -4.01 18.16 -15.24
C LYS A 56 -2.92 19.06 -14.68
N LYS A 57 -2.05 18.52 -13.81
CA LYS A 57 -0.93 19.28 -13.24
C LYS A 57 0.10 19.68 -14.29
N ILE A 58 0.38 18.80 -15.24
CA ILE A 58 1.30 19.06 -16.36
C ILE A 58 0.72 20.14 -17.27
N SER A 59 -0.58 20.05 -17.61
CA SER A 59 -1.28 21.07 -18.39
C SER A 59 -1.19 22.45 -17.71
N ASP A 60 -1.43 22.52 -16.40
CA ASP A 60 -1.33 23.76 -15.63
C ASP A 60 0.10 24.34 -15.65
N ALA A 61 1.14 23.49 -15.57
CA ALA A 61 2.53 23.93 -15.60
C ALA A 61 3.01 24.35 -17.01
N LEU A 62 2.42 23.75 -18.05
CA LEU A 62 2.77 23.96 -19.45
C LEU A 62 1.82 24.93 -20.17
N ASP A 63 0.85 25.53 -19.48
CA ASP A 63 -0.21 26.39 -20.07
C ASP A 63 -0.93 25.71 -21.24
N MET A 64 -1.21 24.41 -21.08
CA MET A 64 -2.02 23.62 -22.04
C MET A 64 -3.46 23.55 -21.56
N ASP A 65 -4.41 23.33 -22.47
CA ASP A 65 -5.80 23.13 -22.08
C ASP A 65 -5.96 21.80 -21.33
N ARG A 66 -6.47 21.91 -20.10
CA ARG A 66 -6.61 20.78 -19.18
C ARG A 66 -7.63 19.75 -19.69
N GLU A 67 -8.73 20.21 -20.25
CA GLU A 67 -9.84 19.38 -20.68
C GLU A 67 -9.48 18.66 -21.97
N GLU A 68 -8.81 19.35 -22.90
CA GLU A 68 -8.29 18.79 -24.14
C GLU A 68 -7.26 17.68 -23.88
N VAL A 69 -6.24 17.94 -23.06
CA VAL A 69 -5.20 16.93 -22.73
C VAL A 69 -5.82 15.71 -22.05
N THR A 70 -6.77 15.90 -21.14
CA THR A 70 -7.45 14.79 -20.45
C THR A 70 -8.34 14.00 -21.43
N LYS A 71 -9.02 14.68 -22.35
CA LYS A 71 -9.87 14.05 -23.36
C LYS A 71 -9.05 13.24 -24.36
N SER A 72 -7.91 13.77 -24.81
CA SER A 72 -6.96 13.07 -25.67
C SER A 72 -6.44 11.79 -25.03
N TYR A 73 -6.18 11.81 -23.72
CA TYR A 73 -5.82 10.61 -22.97
C TYR A 73 -6.95 9.58 -22.91
N ILE A 74 -8.19 10.01 -22.65
CA ILE A 74 -9.36 9.11 -22.59
C ILE A 74 -9.57 8.44 -23.96
N ALA A 75 -9.54 9.22 -25.04
CA ALA A 75 -9.70 8.70 -26.40
C ALA A 75 -8.63 7.65 -26.72
N LEU A 76 -7.37 7.91 -26.36
CA LEU A 76 -6.27 6.96 -26.54
C LEU A 76 -6.53 5.65 -25.77
N THR A 77 -6.94 5.74 -24.50
CA THR A 77 -7.20 4.54 -23.68
C THR A 77 -8.45 3.76 -24.10
N GLU A 78 -9.46 4.43 -24.64
CA GLU A 78 -10.68 3.77 -25.15
C GLU A 78 -10.42 3.07 -26.49
N GLU A 79 -9.61 3.65 -27.37
CA GLU A 79 -9.14 3.03 -28.62
C GLU A 79 -8.34 1.75 -28.32
N ILE A 80 -7.38 1.81 -27.39
CA ILE A 80 -6.58 0.65 -26.96
C ILE A 80 -7.48 -0.47 -26.40
N LYS A 81 -8.42 -0.15 -25.50
CA LYS A 81 -9.34 -1.15 -24.95
C LYS A 81 -10.23 -1.80 -26.01
N GLN A 82 -10.65 -1.06 -27.03
CA GLN A 82 -11.47 -1.60 -28.12
C GLN A 82 -10.65 -2.51 -29.05
N GLU A 83 -9.38 -2.17 -29.30
CA GLU A 83 -8.46 -3.02 -30.06
C GLU A 83 -8.15 -4.33 -29.34
N GLU A 84 -7.83 -4.28 -28.03
CA GLU A 84 -7.57 -5.49 -27.23
C GLU A 84 -8.79 -6.43 -27.15
N LEU A 85 -10.00 -5.87 -26.99
CA LEU A 85 -11.24 -6.66 -27.00
C LEU A 85 -11.51 -7.27 -28.38
N ALA A 86 -11.16 -6.58 -29.46
CA ALA A 86 -11.33 -7.08 -30.83
C ALA A 86 -10.29 -8.16 -31.18
N GLU A 87 -9.08 -8.05 -30.66
CA GLU A 87 -8.02 -9.06 -30.82
C GLU A 87 -8.33 -10.32 -29.99
N ALA A 88 -8.73 -10.17 -28.73
CA ALA A 88 -9.18 -11.29 -27.89
C ALA A 88 -10.42 -12.01 -28.46
N ALA A 89 -11.33 -11.28 -29.12
CA ALA A 89 -12.47 -11.86 -29.80
C ALA A 89 -12.06 -12.69 -31.02
N LYS A 90 -11.05 -12.25 -31.77
CA LYS A 90 -10.50 -13.01 -32.92
C LYS A 90 -9.73 -14.25 -32.47
N GLU A 91 -8.93 -14.16 -31.41
CA GLU A 91 -8.23 -15.31 -30.84
C GLU A 91 -9.21 -16.36 -30.28
N ALA A 92 -10.31 -15.93 -29.65
CA ALA A 92 -11.36 -16.83 -29.18
C ALA A 92 -12.17 -17.49 -30.31
N GLU A 93 -12.28 -16.83 -31.46
CA GLU A 93 -12.91 -17.37 -32.66
C GLU A 93 -12.01 -18.43 -33.31
N GLU A 94 -10.70 -18.18 -33.39
CA GLU A 94 -9.71 -19.15 -33.91
C GLU A 94 -9.55 -20.39 -33.00
N GLU A 95 -9.59 -20.26 -31.67
CA GLU A 95 -9.59 -21.41 -30.75
C GLU A 95 -10.92 -22.18 -30.73
N GLY A 96 -12.05 -21.51 -31.04
CA GLY A 96 -13.38 -22.10 -31.11
C GLY A 96 -13.56 -23.05 -32.30
N GLU A 97 -12.95 -22.73 -33.44
CA GLU A 97 -13.04 -23.54 -34.66
C GLU A 97 -12.28 -24.87 -34.56
N ALA A 98 -11.14 -24.91 -33.83
CA ALA A 98 -10.36 -26.14 -33.63
C ALA A 98 -11.05 -27.19 -32.75
N ARG A 99 -12.07 -26.81 -31.97
CA ARG A 99 -12.79 -27.70 -31.03
C ARG A 99 -14.14 -28.20 -31.56
N ALA A 100 -14.67 -27.61 -32.63
CA ALA A 100 -16.00 -27.93 -33.16
C ALA A 100 -16.09 -29.24 -33.97
N GLU A 101 -14.97 -29.83 -34.39
CA GLU A 101 -15.00 -31.05 -35.25
C GLU A 101 -15.25 -32.38 -34.52
N LYS A 102 -15.30 -32.43 -33.18
CA LYS A 102 -15.47 -33.72 -32.48
C LYS A 102 -16.61 -33.72 -31.47
N LYS A 103 -17.70 -34.36 -31.92
CA LYS A 103 -18.85 -34.95 -31.20
C LYS A 103 -20.08 -34.07 -31.01
N SER A 104 -21.07 -34.28 -31.88
CA SER A 104 -22.49 -34.03 -31.59
C SER A 104 -23.23 -35.37 -31.41
N VAL A 105 -23.40 -35.79 -30.15
CA VAL A 105 -24.44 -36.77 -29.76
C VAL A 105 -25.59 -35.95 -29.16
N LYS A 106 -26.77 -36.10 -29.76
CA LYS A 106 -28.00 -35.34 -29.47
C LYS A 106 -28.66 -35.93 -28.21
N LEU A 107 -28.84 -35.11 -27.16
CA LEU A 107 -29.77 -35.40 -26.05
C LEU A 107 -30.83 -34.29 -25.98
N GLU A 108 -32.11 -34.69 -26.06
CA GLU A 108 -33.27 -33.83 -25.90
C GLU A 108 -33.44 -33.34 -24.46
N LYS A 109 -33.92 -32.10 -24.29
CA LYS A 109 -34.18 -31.46 -22.99
C LYS A 109 -35.66 -31.61 -22.62
N PRO A 110 -36.03 -31.92 -21.36
CA PRO A 110 -37.40 -31.82 -20.92
C PRO A 110 -37.77 -30.37 -20.56
N GLN A 111 -39.03 -30.02 -20.83
CA GLN A 111 -39.65 -28.72 -20.58
C GLN A 111 -40.04 -28.59 -19.11
N PHE A 112 -39.53 -27.57 -18.40
CA PHE A 112 -40.01 -27.17 -17.08
C PHE A 112 -40.89 -25.93 -17.19
N THR A 113 -42.13 -26.07 -16.72
CA THR A 113 -43.13 -25.01 -16.63
C THR A 113 -42.73 -23.98 -15.57
N LYS A 114 -42.64 -22.70 -15.96
CA LYS A 114 -42.37 -21.59 -15.02
C LYS A 114 -43.69 -21.17 -14.37
N LYS A 115 -43.76 -21.24 -13.03
CA LYS A 115 -44.78 -20.52 -12.25
C LYS A 115 -44.29 -19.10 -11.97
N ALA A 116 -45.22 -18.14 -12.04
CA ALA A 116 -44.95 -16.73 -11.80
C ALA A 116 -44.57 -16.48 -10.33
N SER A 117 -43.39 -15.91 -10.11
CA SER A 117 -42.99 -15.36 -8.82
C SER A 117 -43.70 -14.02 -8.60
N VAL A 118 -44.55 -14.01 -7.59
CA VAL A 118 -45.16 -12.83 -6.96
C VAL A 118 -44.06 -12.01 -6.26
N TYR A 119 -44.19 -10.68 -6.29
CA TYR A 119 -43.32 -9.63 -5.71
C TYR A 119 -42.18 -9.09 -6.60
N GLU A 120 -42.54 -8.24 -7.56
CA GLU A 120 -41.71 -7.08 -7.92
C GLU A 120 -42.39 -5.81 -7.36
N ASP A 121 -42.08 -5.42 -6.12
CA ASP A 121 -42.36 -4.07 -5.66
C ASP A 121 -41.05 -3.30 -5.49
N LYS A 122 -40.75 -2.45 -6.49
CA LYS A 122 -39.51 -1.66 -6.59
C LYS A 122 -39.63 -0.27 -5.94
N SER A 123 -40.63 -0.05 -5.09
CA SER A 123 -40.92 1.25 -4.47
C SER A 123 -39.83 1.74 -3.49
N HIS A 124 -39.22 0.83 -2.73
CA HIS A 124 -38.25 1.14 -1.67
C HIS A 124 -36.94 1.79 -2.19
N ILE A 125 -36.56 1.49 -3.43
CA ILE A 125 -35.31 1.98 -4.05
C ILE A 125 -35.40 3.48 -4.39
N LYS A 126 -36.61 3.98 -4.74
CA LYS A 126 -36.80 5.42 -5.05
C LYS A 126 -36.70 6.28 -3.80
N ILE A 127 -37.24 5.79 -2.67
CA ILE A 127 -37.21 6.50 -1.39
C ILE A 127 -35.76 6.62 -0.89
N ILE A 128 -34.98 5.55 -0.97
CA ILE A 128 -33.56 5.54 -0.55
C ILE A 128 -32.73 6.56 -1.35
N ARG A 129 -32.96 6.70 -2.67
CA ARG A 129 -32.24 7.69 -3.49
C ARG A 129 -32.51 9.13 -3.08
N VAL A 130 -33.76 9.45 -2.74
CA VAL A 130 -34.14 10.82 -2.29
C VAL A 130 -33.53 11.15 -0.93
N VAL A 131 -33.49 10.17 -0.01
CA VAL A 131 -32.87 10.35 1.31
C VAL A 131 -31.36 10.61 1.20
N ILE A 132 -30.67 9.86 0.33
CA ILE A 132 -29.23 10.05 0.09
C ILE A 132 -28.95 11.43 -0.53
N ALA A 133 -29.77 11.86 -1.50
CA ALA A 133 -29.62 13.19 -2.11
C ALA A 133 -29.80 14.33 -1.08
N LEU A 134 -30.79 14.22 -0.19
CA LEU A 134 -31.01 15.20 0.88
C LEU A 134 -29.85 15.25 1.90
N LEU A 135 -29.27 14.11 2.25
CA LEU A 135 -28.09 14.07 3.13
C LEU A 135 -26.87 14.74 2.51
N ILE A 136 -26.66 14.58 1.20
CA ILE A 136 -25.56 15.25 0.49
C ILE A 136 -25.75 16.76 0.49
N VAL A 137 -26.97 17.24 0.23
CA VAL A 137 -27.30 18.68 0.25
C VAL A 137 -27.10 19.27 1.65
N ALA A 138 -27.53 18.56 2.70
CA ALA A 138 -27.33 18.98 4.09
C ALA A 138 -25.84 19.06 4.45
N LEU A 139 -25.03 18.11 4.01
CA LEU A 139 -23.58 18.12 4.23
C LEU A 139 -22.90 19.30 3.55
N ILE A 140 -23.30 19.63 2.32
CA ILE A 140 -22.80 20.81 1.59
C ILE A 140 -23.17 22.11 2.34
N ALA A 141 -24.40 22.22 2.85
CA ALA A 141 -24.83 23.39 3.62
C ALA A 141 -24.01 23.57 4.92
N VAL A 142 -23.68 22.47 5.61
CA VAL A 142 -22.82 22.49 6.81
C VAL A 142 -21.40 22.95 6.47
N LEU A 143 -20.83 22.48 5.35
CA LEU A 143 -19.50 22.90 4.91
C LEU A 143 -19.46 24.40 4.56
N ILE A 144 -20.50 24.91 3.90
CA ILE A 144 -20.62 26.34 3.59
C ILE A 144 -20.75 27.15 4.89
N PHE A 145 -21.55 26.68 5.86
CA PHE A 145 -21.71 27.33 7.15
C PHE A 145 -20.39 27.39 7.94
N ILE A 146 -19.63 26.28 7.98
CA ILE A 146 -18.31 26.24 8.62
C ILE A 146 -17.33 27.19 7.92
N ALA A 147 -17.33 27.24 6.59
CA ALA A 147 -16.45 28.13 5.83
C ALA A 147 -16.75 29.61 6.13
N VAL A 148 -18.03 30.00 6.17
CA VAL A 148 -18.45 31.38 6.46
C VAL A 148 -18.15 31.78 7.91
N VAL A 149 -18.38 30.89 8.88
CA VAL A 149 -18.06 31.15 10.30
C VAL A 149 -16.54 31.19 10.55
N SER A 150 -15.74 30.47 9.77
CA SER A 150 -14.28 30.43 9.91
C SER A 150 -13.55 31.62 9.28
N THR A 151 -14.23 32.48 8.52
CA THR A 151 -13.64 33.69 7.89
C THR A 151 -13.53 34.92 8.80
N HIS A 152 -13.87 34.83 10.08
CA HIS A 152 -13.62 35.90 11.07
C HIS A 152 -12.47 35.56 12.04
N LYS A 153 -11.28 35.22 11.52
CA LYS A 153 -10.03 35.30 12.31
C LYS A 153 -8.91 35.90 11.46
N SER A 154 -8.33 36.97 11.99
CA SER A 154 -7.28 37.81 11.41
C SER A 154 -6.04 37.02 11.00
N ILE A 155 -5.50 37.35 9.83
CA ILE A 155 -4.21 36.85 9.32
C ILE A 155 -3.10 37.67 9.99
N GLU A 156 -2.36 37.05 10.91
CA GLU A 156 -1.02 37.53 11.28
C GLU A 156 0.00 37.00 10.28
N THR A 157 0.62 37.92 9.55
CA THR A 157 1.77 37.68 8.68
C THR A 157 3.02 37.45 9.52
N LYS A 158 3.48 36.20 9.63
CA LYS A 158 4.84 35.88 10.10
C LYS A 158 5.79 35.84 8.90
N ASN A 159 6.62 36.87 8.80
CA ASN A 159 7.76 36.93 7.88
C ASN A 159 8.85 35.96 8.36
N TYR A 160 9.30 35.07 7.47
CA TYR A 160 10.47 34.22 7.71
C TYR A 160 11.72 34.90 7.13
N THR A 161 12.60 35.38 8.01
CA THR A 161 13.93 35.86 7.65
C THR A 161 14.84 34.68 7.38
N LYS A 162 15.42 34.63 6.17
CA LYS A 162 16.52 33.73 5.82
C LYS A 162 17.78 34.13 6.60
N THR A 163 18.37 33.19 7.34
CA THR A 163 19.77 33.26 7.77
C THR A 163 20.48 32.04 7.21
N SER A 164 21.44 32.28 6.34
CA SER A 164 22.39 31.31 5.81
C SER A 164 23.68 31.43 6.60
N ASP A 165 23.94 30.50 7.51
CA ASP A 165 25.26 30.35 8.12
C ASP A 165 26.13 29.48 7.20
N ASN A 166 27.09 30.13 6.55
CA ASN A 166 28.26 29.48 5.95
C ASN A 166 29.25 29.19 7.08
N VAL A 167 29.54 27.91 7.33
CA VAL A 167 30.74 27.50 8.08
C VAL A 167 31.72 26.88 7.10
N THR A 168 32.78 27.64 6.89
CA THR A 168 34.08 27.27 6.31
C THR A 168 34.70 26.08 7.03
N GLY A 169 35.30 25.16 6.27
CA GLY A 169 36.22 24.15 6.76
C GLY A 169 37.25 23.82 5.69
N ASP A 170 38.40 24.49 5.77
CA ASP A 170 39.55 24.38 4.89
C ASP A 170 40.09 22.95 4.73
N VAL A 171 40.33 22.58 3.47
CA VAL A 171 41.07 21.39 3.05
C VAL A 171 42.57 21.62 3.32
N LYS A 172 43.14 20.82 4.22
CA LYS A 172 44.59 20.58 4.26
C LYS A 172 44.91 19.12 4.00
N THR A 173 45.28 18.88 2.76
CA THR A 173 45.95 17.70 2.24
C THR A 173 47.32 17.54 2.93
N LYS A 174 47.55 16.44 3.64
CA LYS A 174 48.89 15.84 3.75
C LYS A 174 48.80 14.33 3.61
N LYS A 175 49.51 13.89 2.59
CA LYS A 175 49.83 12.53 2.19
C LYS A 175 51.13 12.17 2.90
N ASP A 176 51.18 11.03 3.56
CA ASP A 176 52.37 10.20 3.58
C ASP A 176 51.99 8.72 3.74
N LYS A 177 52.79 7.91 3.05
CA LYS A 177 52.67 6.46 2.86
C LYS A 177 53.38 5.71 3.98
N GLU A 178 53.11 4.40 3.99
CA GLU A 178 54.02 3.27 4.31
C GLU A 178 53.63 2.49 5.58
N LYS A 179 53.71 1.15 5.70
CA LYS A 179 53.55 -0.06 4.87
C LYS A 179 53.67 -1.25 5.86
N GLU A 180 52.96 -2.36 5.59
CA GLU A 180 53.22 -3.74 6.11
C GLU A 180 53.04 -3.97 7.63
N GLU A 181 52.68 -5.14 8.18
CA GLU A 181 52.18 -6.45 7.73
C GLU A 181 51.70 -7.22 9.00
N ALA A 182 50.83 -8.21 8.79
CA ALA A 182 50.44 -9.36 9.63
C ALA A 182 50.84 -9.45 11.12
N GLU A 183 49.91 -9.83 12.00
CA GLU A 183 49.66 -11.25 12.30
C GLU A 183 48.48 -11.48 13.27
N LYS A 184 47.89 -12.67 13.12
CA LYS A 184 46.77 -13.27 13.86
C LYS A 184 47.02 -13.34 15.37
N LYS A 185 45.95 -13.17 16.15
CA LYS A 185 45.65 -14.08 17.27
C LYS A 185 44.15 -14.27 17.48
N LYS A 186 43.72 -15.51 17.27
CA LYS A 186 42.48 -16.08 17.79
C LYS A 186 42.45 -15.91 19.32
N LYS A 187 41.31 -15.48 19.86
CA LYS A 187 40.85 -15.95 21.16
C LYS A 187 39.34 -16.14 21.11
N ALA A 188 38.95 -17.41 21.19
CA ALA A 188 37.62 -17.87 21.50
C ALA A 188 37.35 -17.72 23.01
N SER A 189 36.08 -17.87 23.38
CA SER A 189 35.47 -17.67 24.71
C SER A 189 35.14 -16.19 24.99
N GLU A 190 33.90 -15.80 25.27
CA GLU A 190 32.92 -16.53 26.08
C GLU A 190 31.49 -16.18 25.65
N THR A 191 30.67 -17.23 25.60
CA THR A 191 29.22 -17.17 25.68
C THR A 191 28.81 -16.45 26.95
N THR A 192 28.29 -15.23 26.82
CA THR A 192 27.35 -14.67 27.78
C THR A 192 25.97 -14.79 27.15
N GLN A 193 25.29 -15.89 27.46
CA GLN A 193 23.83 -15.95 27.41
C GLN A 193 23.31 -14.95 28.44
N GLU A 194 23.15 -13.69 28.03
CA GLU A 194 22.15 -12.84 28.66
C GLU A 194 20.81 -13.23 28.07
N THR A 195 20.06 -14.01 28.83
CA THR A 195 18.61 -14.14 28.69
C THR A 195 18.04 -12.72 28.83
N PRO A 196 17.55 -12.06 27.76
CA PRO A 196 16.97 -10.75 27.91
C PRO A 196 15.61 -10.96 28.57
N LYS A 197 15.42 -10.32 29.73
CA LYS A 197 14.12 -10.10 30.34
C LYS A 197 13.20 -9.48 29.28
N VAL A 198 12.35 -10.31 28.69
CA VAL A 198 11.45 -9.97 27.58
C VAL A 198 10.58 -8.80 28.02
N ALA A 199 10.84 -7.60 27.49
CA ALA A 199 9.87 -6.53 27.51
C ALA A 199 8.71 -6.99 26.62
N ALA A 200 7.68 -7.58 27.23
CA ALA A 200 6.63 -8.25 26.48
C ALA A 200 5.89 -7.25 25.59
N VAL A 201 5.93 -7.47 24.28
CA VAL A 201 5.02 -6.85 23.33
C VAL A 201 4.07 -7.94 22.90
N THR A 202 2.78 -7.67 22.98
CA THR A 202 1.76 -8.57 22.43
C THR A 202 1.37 -8.10 21.05
N PHE A 203 1.10 -9.06 20.16
CA PHE A 203 0.67 -8.78 18.79
C PHE A 203 -0.67 -9.45 18.54
N SER A 204 -1.52 -8.81 17.72
CA SER A 204 -2.68 -9.44 17.09
C SER A 204 -2.59 -9.21 15.59
N LYS A 205 -3.09 -10.15 14.79
CA LYS A 205 -3.09 -10.01 13.33
C LYS A 205 -4.51 -9.66 12.85
N ASN A 206 -4.63 -8.55 12.13
CA ASN A 206 -5.91 -8.14 11.54
C ASN A 206 -6.06 -8.68 10.10
N ALA A 207 -4.98 -8.63 9.33
CA ALA A 207 -4.91 -9.05 7.93
C ALA A 207 -3.44 -9.24 7.52
N ASN A 208 -3.19 -9.62 6.27
CA ASN A 208 -1.83 -9.72 5.76
C ASN A 208 -1.09 -8.39 5.87
N TYR A 209 0.09 -8.43 6.50
CA TYR A 209 0.94 -7.30 6.83
C TYR A 209 0.26 -6.21 7.67
N ASN A 210 -0.80 -6.55 8.41
CA ASN A 210 -1.55 -5.61 9.25
C ASN A 210 -1.71 -6.18 10.66
N TYR A 211 -0.98 -5.58 11.58
CA TYR A 211 -0.86 -6.02 12.96
C TYR A 211 -1.29 -4.93 13.93
N ASN A 212 -1.85 -5.33 15.07
CA ASN A 212 -1.84 -4.48 16.25
C ASN A 212 -0.68 -4.89 17.15
N PHE A 213 -0.18 -3.95 17.94
CA PHE A 213 0.73 -4.24 19.02
C PHE A 213 0.33 -3.49 20.29
N ALA A 214 0.54 -4.11 21.44
CA ALA A 214 0.44 -3.47 22.74
C ALA A 214 1.74 -3.64 23.51
N LEU A 215 2.20 -2.56 24.12
CA LEU A 215 3.35 -2.57 25.02
C LEU A 215 2.87 -3.05 26.39
N THR A 216 3.53 -4.05 26.98
CA THR A 216 3.16 -4.53 28.32
C THR A 216 3.42 -3.48 29.39
N ASP A 217 4.48 -2.69 29.24
CA ASP A 217 4.66 -1.46 30.02
C ASP A 217 3.93 -0.31 29.32
N THR A 218 2.70 -0.05 29.77
CA THR A 218 1.88 1.06 29.25
C THR A 218 2.39 2.44 29.66
N SER A 219 3.32 2.50 30.65
CA SER A 219 3.94 3.74 31.13
C SER A 219 5.25 4.09 30.40
N ALA A 220 5.76 3.18 29.56
CA ALA A 220 6.98 3.40 28.81
C ALA A 220 6.88 4.64 27.91
N GLU A 221 7.77 5.62 28.12
CA GLU A 221 7.84 6.85 27.34
C GLU A 221 8.29 6.60 25.90
N THR A 222 9.12 5.59 25.69
CA THR A 222 9.66 5.21 24.38
C THR A 222 9.64 3.71 24.16
N PHE A 223 9.74 3.29 22.91
CA PHE A 223 9.94 1.90 22.52
C PHE A 223 10.80 1.85 21.25
N THR A 224 11.45 0.71 21.00
CA THR A 224 12.29 0.52 19.81
C THR A 224 11.53 -0.20 18.71
N PHE A 225 11.77 0.21 17.47
CA PHE A 225 11.41 -0.54 16.28
C PHE A 225 12.69 -0.91 15.54
N LYS A 226 12.89 -2.21 15.29
CA LYS A 226 14.06 -2.75 14.59
C LYS A 226 13.64 -3.57 13.39
N VAL A 227 14.44 -3.50 12.33
CA VAL A 227 14.33 -4.33 11.13
C VAL A 227 15.67 -5.00 10.86
N GLU A 228 15.63 -6.28 10.52
CA GLU A 228 16.76 -7.05 9.99
C GLU A 228 16.52 -7.36 8.51
N PHE A 229 17.42 -6.88 7.66
CA PHE A 229 17.32 -7.03 6.21
C PHE A 229 18.06 -8.29 5.77
N VAL A 230 17.33 -9.31 5.28
CA VAL A 230 17.95 -10.52 4.72
C VAL A 230 18.46 -10.30 3.30
N THR A 231 17.85 -9.37 2.58
CA THR A 231 18.13 -8.99 1.19
C THR A 231 18.35 -7.49 1.12
N ARG A 232 19.09 -7.04 0.10
CA ARG A 232 19.26 -5.62 -0.16
C ARG A 232 17.90 -4.99 -0.49
N ALA A 233 17.50 -3.99 0.30
CA ALA A 233 16.16 -3.42 0.26
C ALA A 233 16.20 -1.91 0.46
N TRP A 234 15.47 -1.14 -0.36
CA TRP A 234 15.11 0.23 0.04
C TRP A 234 14.06 0.16 1.14
N ALA A 235 14.19 0.97 2.19
CA ALA A 235 13.26 1.00 3.30
C ALA A 235 12.95 2.41 3.80
N GLN A 236 11.74 2.58 4.34
CA GLN A 236 11.27 3.80 5.00
C GLN A 236 10.24 3.46 6.07
N LEU A 237 10.27 4.20 7.18
CA LEU A 237 9.23 4.20 8.20
C LEU A 237 8.34 5.44 8.08
N GLN A 238 7.03 5.26 8.26
CA GLN A 238 6.09 6.35 8.49
C GLN A 238 5.41 6.16 9.84
N VAL A 239 5.30 7.22 10.62
CA VAL A 239 4.55 7.29 11.89
C VAL A 239 3.39 8.25 11.70
N ASN A 240 2.18 7.79 12.03
CA ASN A 240 0.92 8.53 11.86
C ASN A 240 0.73 9.14 10.44
N GLY A 241 1.21 8.43 9.41
CA GLY A 241 1.10 8.85 8.01
C GLY A 241 2.14 9.87 7.56
N LYS A 242 3.09 10.26 8.41
CA LYS A 242 4.24 11.11 8.04
C LYS A 242 5.51 10.28 8.03
N VAL A 243 6.43 10.59 7.12
CA VAL A 243 7.76 9.98 7.09
C VAL A 243 8.47 10.27 8.40
N ASP A 244 8.95 9.22 9.05
CA ASP A 244 9.79 9.37 10.23
C ASP A 244 11.20 9.75 9.79
N THR A 245 11.76 10.80 10.40
CA THR A 245 13.08 11.33 10.03
C THR A 245 14.22 10.65 10.77
N ASP A 246 13.93 10.02 11.91
CA ASP A 246 14.93 9.32 12.72
C ASP A 246 15.26 7.94 12.14
N PHE A 247 14.32 7.36 11.39
CA PHE A 247 14.58 6.23 10.51
C PHE A 247 15.08 6.70 9.13
N GLU A 248 16.35 6.48 8.81
CA GLU A 248 16.93 6.89 7.54
C GLU A 248 16.30 6.18 6.34
N ALA A 249 15.66 6.92 5.44
CA ALA A 249 15.03 6.36 4.24
C ALA A 249 16.07 6.15 3.13
N ARG A 250 16.59 4.93 3.00
CA ARG A 250 17.63 4.59 2.02
C ARG A 250 17.61 3.11 1.64
N VAL A 251 18.59 2.71 0.83
CA VAL A 251 18.89 1.30 0.59
C VAL A 251 19.75 0.74 1.72
N TYR A 252 19.28 -0.35 2.30
CA TYR A 252 19.98 -1.17 3.29
C TYR A 252 20.52 -2.43 2.60
N GLN A 253 21.69 -2.89 3.02
CA GLN A 253 22.35 -4.07 2.48
C GLN A 253 21.83 -5.36 3.12
N ALA A 254 22.08 -6.50 2.46
CA ALA A 254 21.78 -7.80 3.03
C ALA A 254 22.63 -8.04 4.31
N GLY A 255 21.99 -8.52 5.37
CA GLY A 255 22.57 -8.68 6.70
C GLY A 255 22.61 -7.41 7.54
N GLU A 256 22.24 -6.25 6.98
CA GLU A 256 22.16 -5.00 7.75
C GLU A 256 20.92 -4.99 8.65
N SER A 257 21.00 -4.27 9.76
CA SER A 257 19.86 -4.01 10.64
C SER A 257 19.73 -2.51 10.91
N ALA A 258 18.50 -2.02 10.99
CA ALA A 258 18.22 -0.63 11.37
C ALA A 258 17.30 -0.61 12.58
N THR A 259 17.58 0.28 13.53
CA THR A 259 16.78 0.46 14.76
C THR A 259 16.48 1.94 14.96
N VAL A 260 15.25 2.25 15.35
CA VAL A 260 14.82 3.60 15.73
C VAL A 260 14.11 3.54 17.07
N THR A 261 14.28 4.58 17.88
CA THR A 261 13.57 4.75 19.16
C THR A 261 12.45 5.76 18.96
N LEU A 262 11.21 5.37 19.28
CA LEU A 262 10.01 6.17 19.05
C LEU A 262 9.39 6.57 20.37
N LYS A 263 8.87 7.80 20.44
CA LYS A 263 8.08 8.29 21.58
C LYS A 263 6.72 7.60 21.59
N SER A 264 6.46 6.83 22.62
CA SER A 264 5.28 5.99 22.80
C SER A 264 3.97 6.79 22.71
N ALA A 265 3.93 8.00 23.29
CA ALA A 265 2.77 8.88 23.27
C ALA A 265 2.43 9.41 21.87
N ASP A 266 3.43 9.53 21.00
CA ASP A 266 3.29 10.11 19.66
C ASP A 266 2.95 9.06 18.60
N VAL A 267 3.00 7.76 18.93
CA VAL A 267 2.73 6.69 17.96
C VAL A 267 1.31 6.16 18.12
N ARG A 268 0.50 6.30 17.06
CA ARG A 268 -0.78 5.59 16.91
C ARG A 268 -0.65 4.50 15.85
N ASN A 269 -0.10 4.86 14.70
CA ASN A 269 0.03 3.98 13.54
C ASN A 269 1.46 4.04 13.02
N MET A 270 2.03 2.91 12.64
CA MET A 270 3.30 2.83 11.91
C MET A 270 3.08 2.11 10.58
N ARG A 271 3.75 2.57 9.53
CA ARG A 271 3.85 1.87 8.25
C ARG A 271 5.31 1.75 7.87
N PHE A 272 5.83 0.53 7.93
CA PHE A 272 7.14 0.20 7.42
C PHE A 272 7.02 -0.27 5.97
N SER A 273 7.77 0.35 5.07
CA SER A 273 7.80 -0.02 3.65
C SER A 273 9.19 -0.48 3.29
N ASN A 274 9.34 -1.68 2.72
CA ASN A 274 10.60 -2.18 2.19
C ASN A 274 10.44 -2.97 0.90
N GLY A 275 11.33 -2.72 -0.05
CA GLY A 275 11.43 -3.52 -1.28
C GLY A 275 12.10 -4.87 -1.03
N ALA A 276 11.90 -5.84 -1.92
CA ALA A 276 12.59 -7.15 -1.88
C ALA A 276 12.53 -7.83 -0.49
N SER A 277 11.37 -7.83 0.16
CA SER A 277 11.22 -8.09 1.61
C SER A 277 11.39 -9.54 2.08
N LYS A 278 11.81 -10.46 1.20
CA LYS A 278 11.90 -11.90 1.51
C LYS A 278 12.81 -12.15 2.70
N GLY A 279 12.27 -12.78 3.74
CA GLY A 279 12.98 -13.12 4.97
C GLY A 279 13.22 -11.95 5.92
N ALA A 280 12.80 -10.72 5.59
CA ALA A 280 12.98 -9.59 6.48
C ALA A 280 12.25 -9.80 7.80
N LYS A 281 12.88 -9.41 8.90
CA LYS A 281 12.32 -9.56 10.26
C LYS A 281 12.11 -8.20 10.89
N TYR A 282 10.98 -8.04 11.56
CA TYR A 282 10.60 -6.80 12.24
C TYR A 282 10.45 -7.06 13.72
N TYR A 283 10.83 -6.09 14.55
CA TYR A 283 10.84 -6.21 15.99
C TYR A 283 10.30 -4.92 16.63
N ILE A 284 9.55 -5.08 17.72
CA ILE A 284 9.18 -4.00 18.63
C ILE A 284 9.68 -4.39 20.02
N ASN A 285 10.51 -3.56 20.65
CA ASN A 285 11.20 -3.89 21.92
C ASN A 285 11.85 -5.28 21.90
N ASP A 286 12.56 -5.60 20.82
CA ASP A 286 13.20 -6.89 20.55
C ASP A 286 12.28 -8.12 20.46
N VAL A 287 10.96 -7.93 20.55
CA VAL A 287 9.97 -8.98 20.27
C VAL A 287 9.67 -8.98 18.78
N GLN A 288 9.95 -10.12 18.13
CA GLN A 288 9.73 -10.28 16.70
C GLN A 288 8.23 -10.28 16.35
N VAL A 289 7.86 -9.53 15.32
CA VAL A 289 6.52 -9.53 14.74
C VAL A 289 6.23 -10.91 14.13
N PRO A 290 5.08 -11.53 14.44
CA PRO A 290 4.74 -12.86 13.95
C PRO A 290 4.18 -12.86 12.53
N LEU A 291 5.09 -12.75 11.57
CA LEU A 291 4.80 -12.94 10.14
C LEU A 291 4.46 -14.40 9.85
N THR A 292 3.49 -14.65 8.97
CA THR A 292 3.25 -15.98 8.41
C THR A 292 4.36 -16.37 7.44
N ASP A 293 4.43 -17.66 7.08
CA ASP A 293 5.35 -18.14 6.06
C ASP A 293 5.13 -17.45 4.71
N GLU A 294 3.87 -17.20 4.34
CA GLU A 294 3.52 -16.46 3.12
C GLU A 294 4.07 -15.03 3.16
N GLU A 295 3.92 -14.35 4.30
CA GLU A 295 4.42 -12.99 4.48
C GLU A 295 5.95 -12.92 4.47
N THR A 296 6.58 -13.92 5.06
CA THR A 296 8.05 -14.03 5.12
C THR A 296 8.64 -14.34 3.74
N ASN A 297 7.92 -15.08 2.89
CA ASN A 297 8.43 -15.50 1.58
C ASN A 297 8.19 -14.50 0.44
N ASN A 298 7.49 -13.38 0.69
CA ASN A 298 7.20 -12.38 -0.32
C ASN A 298 8.46 -11.59 -0.75
N ALA A 299 8.79 -11.65 -2.05
CA ALA A 299 9.92 -10.94 -2.62
C ALA A 299 9.57 -9.55 -3.19
N ASN A 300 8.31 -9.13 -3.13
CA ASN A 300 7.87 -7.83 -3.64
C ASN A 300 8.06 -6.70 -2.61
N LEU A 301 7.66 -5.49 -3.00
CA LEU A 301 7.46 -4.37 -2.08
C LEU A 301 6.43 -4.77 -1.02
N THR A 302 6.84 -4.71 0.24
CA THR A 302 5.98 -4.98 1.38
C THR A 302 5.73 -3.69 2.15
N ARG A 303 4.50 -3.55 2.63
CA ARG A 303 4.08 -2.48 3.54
C ARG A 303 3.49 -3.09 4.79
N VAL A 304 4.30 -3.24 5.83
CA VAL A 304 3.84 -3.72 7.13
C VAL A 304 3.24 -2.55 7.91
N ARG A 305 2.00 -2.72 8.36
CA ARG A 305 1.27 -1.74 9.14
C ARG A 305 1.12 -2.24 10.56
N PHE A 306 1.40 -1.34 11.51
CA PHE A 306 1.23 -1.57 12.93
C PHE A 306 0.29 -0.52 13.48
N THR A 307 -0.71 -0.95 14.24
CA THR A 307 -1.57 -0.06 15.03
C THR A 307 -1.27 -0.29 16.50
N LYS A 308 -0.90 0.76 17.21
CA LYS A 308 -0.69 0.70 18.65
C LYS A 308 -2.05 0.67 19.34
N VAL A 309 -2.28 -0.33 20.19
CA VAL A 309 -3.49 -0.46 21.02
C VAL A 309 -3.10 -0.52 22.49
N ALA A 310 -4.03 -0.19 23.39
CA ALA A 310 -3.76 -0.16 24.83
C ALA A 310 -3.51 -1.57 25.41
N SER A 311 -4.24 -2.56 24.90
CA SER A 311 -4.12 -3.97 25.27
C SER A 311 -4.63 -4.86 24.14
N ILE A 312 -4.25 -6.14 24.18
CA ILE A 312 -4.71 -7.19 23.27
C ILE A 312 -5.22 -8.34 24.13
N ASP A 313 -6.43 -8.82 23.82
CA ASP A 313 -7.01 -9.99 24.47
C ASP A 313 -6.16 -11.24 24.19
N ALA A 314 -5.94 -12.08 25.21
CA ALA A 314 -5.15 -13.30 25.08
C ALA A 314 -5.67 -14.23 23.96
N SER A 315 -6.99 -14.24 23.69
CA SER A 315 -7.61 -15.02 22.61
C SER A 315 -7.27 -14.51 21.20
N GLN A 316 -6.80 -13.27 21.06
CA GLN A 316 -6.42 -12.63 19.80
C GLN A 316 -4.89 -12.53 19.63
N ALA A 317 -4.14 -12.92 20.66
CA ALA A 317 -2.69 -12.83 20.66
C ALA A 317 -2.08 -13.85 19.67
N VAL A 318 -1.18 -13.38 18.81
CA VAL A 318 -0.41 -14.21 17.89
C VAL A 318 1.06 -14.26 18.30
N THR A 319 1.70 -15.41 18.10
CA THR A 319 3.13 -15.62 18.38
C THR A 319 3.78 -16.40 17.24
N ASN A 320 5.12 -16.32 17.11
CA ASN A 320 5.89 -17.04 16.09
C ASN A 320 5.79 -18.58 16.19
N ASN A 321 5.13 -19.11 17.23
CA ASN A 321 5.04 -20.55 17.50
C ASN A 321 3.62 -21.13 17.33
N GLN A 322 2.73 -20.49 16.59
CA GLN A 322 1.42 -21.08 16.28
C GLN A 322 1.11 -21.06 14.79
N SER A 323 1.20 -22.24 14.16
CA SER A 323 0.28 -22.56 13.07
C SER A 323 -1.16 -22.43 13.58
N PRO A 324 -2.12 -21.91 12.79
CA PRO A 324 -3.49 -21.77 13.25
C PRO A 324 -4.08 -23.15 13.57
N THR A 325 -4.29 -23.42 14.85
CA THR A 325 -5.13 -24.54 15.28
C THR A 325 -6.54 -24.26 14.75
N THR A 326 -6.94 -25.01 13.73
CA THR A 326 -8.31 -25.02 13.23
C THR A 326 -9.17 -25.68 14.30
N THR A 327 -9.67 -24.90 15.26
CA THR A 327 -10.76 -25.36 16.12
C THR A 327 -12.02 -25.33 15.28
N GLN A 328 -12.29 -26.42 14.55
CA GLN A 328 -13.65 -26.73 14.14
C GLN A 328 -14.46 -26.90 15.42
N ALA A 329 -15.28 -25.90 15.75
CA ALA A 329 -16.36 -26.07 16.70
C ALA A 329 -17.29 -27.14 16.13
N ALA A 330 -17.21 -28.34 16.71
CA ALA A 330 -18.19 -29.39 16.50
C ALA A 330 -19.54 -28.88 17.00
N ASN A 331 -20.38 -28.41 16.07
CA ASN A 331 -21.80 -28.24 16.33
C ASN A 331 -22.42 -29.63 16.50
N THR A 332 -22.46 -30.12 17.74
CA THR A 332 -23.36 -31.20 18.15
C THR A 332 -24.80 -30.71 17.98
N SER A 333 -25.38 -31.03 16.81
CA SER A 333 -26.80 -30.87 16.57
C SER A 333 -27.56 -31.98 17.28
N THR A 334 -28.39 -31.56 18.22
CA THR A 334 -29.21 -32.37 19.11
C THR A 334 -30.17 -33.25 18.31
N LYS A 335 -30.04 -34.57 18.48
CA LYS A 335 -30.91 -35.60 17.90
C LYS A 335 -32.28 -35.54 18.57
N LYS A 336 -33.33 -35.19 17.81
CA LYS A 336 -34.73 -35.42 18.18
C LYS A 336 -35.54 -35.82 16.95
N SER A 337 -35.89 -37.10 16.85
CA SER A 337 -37.05 -37.67 16.12
C SER A 337 -36.81 -39.18 16.02
N THR A 338 -37.47 -40.01 16.82
CA THR A 338 -38.82 -40.61 16.71
C THR A 338 -38.68 -42.09 16.33
N THR A 339 -39.27 -42.91 17.19
CA THR A 339 -39.71 -44.29 17.06
C THR A 339 -40.17 -44.66 15.64
N ASP A 340 -39.77 -45.82 15.11
CA ASP A 340 -40.66 -46.98 14.95
C ASP A 340 -40.00 -48.15 14.21
N ASN A 341 -40.33 -49.34 14.71
CA ASN A 341 -40.43 -50.67 14.08
C ASN A 341 -39.32 -51.27 13.20
N GLY A 342 -38.95 -52.51 13.59
CA GLY A 342 -39.25 -53.63 12.70
C GLY A 342 -38.06 -54.41 12.14
N ASN A 343 -37.65 -55.43 12.91
CA ASN A 343 -37.53 -56.82 12.48
C ASN A 343 -36.57 -57.21 11.33
N ASN A 344 -35.61 -58.08 11.70
CA ASN A 344 -35.10 -59.28 11.00
C ASN A 344 -34.89 -59.23 9.48
N ASN A 345 -33.64 -59.36 9.03
CA ASN A 345 -32.99 -60.67 8.78
C ASN A 345 -31.51 -60.46 8.45
#